data_AF-A0A2E3ITG7-F1
#
_entry.id   AF-A0A2E3ITG7-F1
#
_cell.length_a   1.000
_cell.length_b   1.000
_cell.length_c   1.000
_cell.angle_alpha   90.00
_cell.angle_beta   90.00
_cell.angle_gamma   90.00
#
_symmetry.space_group_name_H-M   'P 1'
#
loop_
_entity.id
_entity.type
_entity.pdbx_description
1 polymer ?
#
loop_
_entity_poly.entity_id
_entity_poly.type
_entity_poly.pdbx_seq_one_letter_code
_entity_poly.pdbx_strand_id
1 'polypeptide(L)'
;MKNLNRLMQTLGRPKRDVVVTRRETVATTAQLIELSNGKAVADLMSRAGEVWSKSGHQPETIINKLFTTTLGREPSEKEKESAKEIVGKNNDPQGISDLFWILAMHPEFQLIQ
;
A
#
# COMPACT_ATOMS: atom_id res chain seq x y z
N MET A 1 27.37 -1.47 4.98
CA MET A 1 26.39 -2.52 4.59
C MET A 1 25.02 -2.09 5.10
N LYS A 2 23.99 -1.99 4.24
CA LYS A 2 22.62 -1.70 4.71
C LYS A 2 22.07 -2.96 5.37
N ASN A 3 21.73 -2.90 6.66
CA ASN A 3 21.10 -4.00 7.39
C ASN A 3 19.78 -4.38 6.70
N LEU A 4 19.57 -5.67 6.45
CA LEU A 4 18.32 -6.21 5.92
C LEU A 4 17.24 -6.06 6.99
N ASN A 5 16.21 -5.25 6.74
CA ASN A 5 15.05 -5.20 7.64
C ASN A 5 14.20 -6.48 7.49
N ARG A 6 13.37 -6.78 8.49
CA ARG A 6 12.55 -8.00 8.54
C ARG A 6 11.68 -8.18 7.29
N LEU A 7 11.01 -7.11 6.84
CA LEU A 7 10.20 -7.11 5.64
C LEU A 7 10.98 -7.61 4.41
N MET A 8 12.19 -7.10 4.19
CA MET A 8 13.03 -7.50 3.06
C MET A 8 13.47 -8.97 3.14
N GLN A 9 13.74 -9.47 4.36
CA GLN A 9 14.08 -10.87 4.56
C GLN A 9 12.87 -11.77 4.27
N THR A 10 11.69 -11.43 4.80
CA THR A 10 10.46 -12.19 4.58
C THR A 10 10.04 -12.21 3.12
N LEU A 11 10.17 -11.08 2.40
CA LEU A 11 9.90 -10.97 0.96
C LEU A 11 10.94 -11.67 0.06
N GLY A 12 11.79 -12.52 0.65
CA GLY A 12 12.63 -13.45 -0.09
C GLY A 12 13.87 -12.81 -0.69
N ARG A 13 14.35 -11.66 -0.15
CA ARG A 13 15.64 -11.10 -0.57
C ARG A 13 16.75 -12.11 -0.26
N PRO A 14 17.37 -12.73 -1.28
CA PRO A 14 18.38 -13.75 -1.05
C PRO A 14 19.65 -13.11 -0.47
N LYS A 15 20.40 -13.92 0.28
CA LYS A 15 21.77 -13.56 0.64
C LYS A 15 22.64 -13.58 -0.63
N ARG A 16 23.75 -12.82 -0.61
CA ARG A 16 24.59 -12.59 -1.80
C ARG A 16 25.27 -13.84 -2.36
N ASP A 17 25.28 -14.92 -1.60
CA ASP A 17 25.82 -16.24 -1.92
C ASP A 17 24.77 -17.22 -2.49
N VAL A 18 23.49 -16.82 -2.57
CA VAL A 18 22.39 -17.67 -3.04
C VAL A 18 21.84 -17.16 -4.38
N VAL A 19 21.80 -18.04 -5.38
CA VAL A 19 21.16 -17.77 -6.68
C VAL A 19 19.80 -18.45 -6.71
N VAL A 20 18.75 -17.69 -7.04
CA VAL A 20 17.38 -18.19 -7.23
C VAL A 20 16.99 -17.99 -8.69
N THR A 21 16.67 -19.07 -9.41
CA THR A 21 16.39 -19.06 -10.86
C THR A 21 14.91 -19.01 -11.21
N ARG A 22 14.03 -19.01 -10.21
CA ARG A 22 12.57 -18.95 -10.38
C ARG A 22 11.98 -17.80 -9.59
N ARG A 23 10.93 -17.19 -10.14
CA ARG A 23 10.14 -16.17 -9.47
C ARG A 23 8.78 -16.78 -9.15
N GLU A 24 8.52 -17.04 -7.88
CA GLU A 24 7.19 -17.44 -7.41
C GLU A 24 6.23 -16.26 -7.64
N THR A 25 5.07 -16.54 -8.24
CA THR A 25 4.04 -15.53 -8.51
C THR A 25 3.10 -15.32 -7.32
N VAL A 26 3.04 -16.28 -6.40
CA VAL A 26 2.16 -16.27 -5.22
C VAL A 26 2.99 -16.03 -3.96
N ALA A 27 2.54 -15.11 -3.12
CA ALA A 27 3.16 -14.85 -1.83
C ALA A 27 2.97 -16.04 -0.88
N THR A 28 4.02 -16.38 -0.14
CA THR A 28 3.94 -17.35 0.96
C THR A 28 3.10 -16.81 2.12
N THR A 29 2.59 -17.68 2.99
CA THR A 29 1.81 -17.27 4.17
C THR A 29 2.57 -16.27 5.06
N ALA A 30 3.87 -16.48 5.27
CA ALA A 30 4.69 -15.57 6.07
C ALA A 30 4.83 -14.19 5.42
N GLN A 31 4.93 -14.14 4.09
CA GLN A 31 4.97 -12.88 3.34
C GLN A 31 3.66 -12.13 3.39
N LEU A 32 2.52 -12.84 3.26
CA LEU A 32 1.20 -12.24 3.40
C LEU A 32 1.00 -11.64 4.80
N ILE A 33 1.34 -12.36 5.86
CA ILE A 33 1.22 -11.85 7.24
C ILE A 33 2.11 -10.62 7.47
N GLU A 34 3.36 -10.63 6.97
CA GLU A 34 4.25 -9.49 7.11
C GLU A 34 3.78 -8.28 6.27
N LEU A 35 3.14 -8.48 5.12
CA LEU A 35 2.55 -7.38 4.34
C LEU A 35 1.28 -6.82 5.00
N SER A 36 0.40 -7.68 5.52
CA SER A 36 -0.87 -7.25 6.10
C SER A 36 -0.74 -6.67 7.51
N ASN A 37 0.22 -7.14 8.31
CA ASN A 37 0.34 -6.77 9.73
C ASN A 37 1.75 -6.32 10.14
N GLY A 38 2.70 -6.26 9.21
CA GLY A 38 4.09 -5.93 9.53
C GLY A 38 4.29 -4.46 9.84
N LYS A 39 5.08 -4.18 10.90
CA LYS A 39 5.38 -2.82 11.37
C LYS A 39 5.98 -1.93 10.28
N ALA A 40 6.82 -2.49 9.40
CA ALA A 40 7.47 -1.70 8.36
C ALA A 40 6.47 -1.10 7.35
N VAL A 41 5.44 -1.87 6.98
CA VAL A 41 4.36 -1.41 6.10
C VAL A 41 3.44 -0.46 6.88
N ALA A 42 3.12 -0.79 8.14
CA ALA A 42 2.31 0.04 9.04
C ALA A 42 2.87 1.47 9.14
N ASP A 43 4.14 1.56 9.52
CA ASP A 43 4.83 2.84 9.66
C ASP A 43 4.94 3.58 8.32
N LEU A 44 4.99 2.87 7.18
CA LEU A 44 5.00 3.49 5.85
C LEU A 44 3.66 4.12 5.50
N MET A 45 2.55 3.42 5.70
CA MET A 45 1.22 3.95 5.37
C MET A 45 0.85 5.11 6.29
N SER A 46 1.19 5.05 7.59
CA SER A 46 0.97 6.17 8.51
C SER A 46 1.72 7.43 8.06
N ARG A 47 3.00 7.28 7.67
CA ARG A 47 3.77 8.42 7.12
C ARG A 47 3.17 8.94 5.81
N ALA A 48 2.70 8.05 4.95
CA ALA A 48 2.05 8.45 3.70
C ALA A 48 0.77 9.26 3.98
N GLY A 49 -0.07 8.79 4.91
CA GLY A 49 -1.27 9.50 5.36
C GLY A 49 -0.96 10.91 5.88
N GLU A 50 0.05 11.06 6.73
CA GLU A 50 0.47 12.38 7.24
C GLU A 50 0.94 13.34 6.15
N VAL A 51 1.77 12.86 5.22
CA VAL A 51 2.30 13.68 4.12
C VAL A 51 1.19 14.12 3.18
N TRP A 52 0.28 13.21 2.84
CA TRP A 52 -0.82 13.48 1.92
C TRP A 52 -1.91 14.35 2.55
N SER A 53 -2.18 14.19 3.85
CA SER A 53 -3.08 15.07 4.60
C SER A 53 -2.61 16.54 4.54
N LYS A 54 -1.30 16.77 4.68
CA LYS A 54 -0.68 18.11 4.64
C LYS A 54 -0.49 18.68 3.24
N SER A 55 -0.85 17.94 2.19
CA SER A 55 -0.59 18.34 0.80
C SER A 55 -1.49 19.47 0.28
N GLY A 56 -2.55 19.84 1.01
CA GLY A 56 -3.48 20.92 0.65
C GLY A 56 -4.45 20.59 -0.48
N HIS A 57 -4.44 19.35 -0.99
CA HIS A 57 -5.39 18.89 -1.99
C HIS A 57 -6.78 18.64 -1.39
N GLN A 58 -7.84 18.75 -2.18
CA GLN A 58 -9.17 18.31 -1.75
C GLN A 58 -9.23 16.77 -1.65
N PRO A 59 -10.09 16.21 -0.77
CA PRO A 59 -10.24 14.77 -0.61
C PRO A 59 -10.47 14.03 -1.93
N GLU A 60 -11.29 14.58 -2.83
CA GLU A 60 -11.55 13.98 -4.14
C GLU A 60 -10.31 13.88 -5.02
N THR A 61 -9.46 14.92 -4.99
CA THR A 61 -8.21 14.93 -5.75
C THR A 61 -7.23 13.88 -5.20
N ILE A 62 -7.19 13.70 -3.88
CA ILE A 62 -6.39 12.65 -3.25
C ILE A 62 -6.89 11.28 -3.69
N ILE A 63 -8.19 11.01 -3.57
CA ILE A 63 -8.79 9.73 -3.96
C ILE A 63 -8.49 9.40 -5.43
N ASN A 64 -8.76 10.33 -6.36
CA ASN A 64 -8.49 10.09 -7.78
C ASN A 64 -7.01 9.84 -8.07
N LYS A 65 -6.10 10.60 -7.44
CA LYS A 65 -4.65 10.37 -7.57
C LYS A 65 -4.25 9.00 -7.03
N LEU A 66 -4.80 8.58 -5.90
CA LEU A 66 -4.49 7.27 -5.32
C LEU A 66 -4.91 6.14 -6.25
N PHE A 67 -6.18 6.11 -6.68
CA PHE A 67 -6.67 5.07 -7.60
C PHE A 67 -5.89 5.02 -8.92
N THR A 68 -5.61 6.18 -9.52
CA THR A 68 -4.85 6.22 -10.79
C THR A 68 -3.39 5.81 -10.64
N THR A 69 -2.75 6.13 -9.51
CA THR A 69 -1.36 5.73 -9.28
C THR A 69 -1.19 4.30 -8.79
N THR A 70 -2.18 3.73 -8.09
CA THR A 70 -2.12 2.34 -7.61
C THR A 70 -2.72 1.36 -8.60
N LEU A 71 -3.92 1.63 -9.15
CA LEU A 71 -4.67 0.70 -10.00
C LEU A 71 -4.63 1.10 -11.49
N GLY A 72 -4.09 2.26 -11.85
CA GLY A 72 -4.01 2.71 -13.24
C GLY A 72 -5.35 3.14 -13.86
N ARG A 73 -6.41 3.26 -13.05
CA ARG A 73 -7.76 3.66 -13.47
C ARG A 73 -8.38 4.67 -12.50
N GLU A 74 -9.43 5.35 -12.95
CA GLU A 74 -10.25 6.18 -12.06
C GLU A 74 -11.14 5.30 -11.16
N PRO A 75 -11.50 5.79 -9.96
CA PRO A 75 -12.44 5.10 -9.09
C PRO A 75 -13.84 5.11 -9.73
N SER A 76 -14.57 4.01 -9.59
CA SER A 76 -16.01 4.00 -9.85
C SER A 76 -16.76 4.87 -8.84
N GLU A 77 -18.01 5.23 -9.14
CA GLU A 77 -18.82 6.07 -8.23
C GLU A 77 -18.95 5.46 -6.83
N LYS A 78 -19.13 4.14 -6.73
CA LYS A 78 -19.21 3.44 -5.44
C LYS A 78 -17.89 3.48 -4.68
N GLU A 79 -16.78 3.22 -5.36
CA GLU A 79 -15.43 3.30 -4.76
C GLU A 79 -15.13 4.72 -4.28
N LYS A 80 -15.54 5.73 -5.06
CA LYS A 80 -15.36 7.14 -4.71
C LYS A 80 -16.17 7.52 -3.47
N GLU A 81 -17.41 7.06 -3.36
CA GLU A 81 -18.25 7.26 -2.17
C GLU A 81 -17.61 6.64 -0.93
N SER A 82 -17.25 5.35 -0.98
CA SER A 82 -16.59 4.68 0.15
C SER A 82 -15.24 5.31 0.52
N ALA A 83 -14.44 5.69 -0.47
CA ALA A 83 -13.15 6.34 -0.23
C ALA A 83 -13.30 7.73 0.41
N LYS A 84 -14.36 8.48 0.08
CA LYS A 84 -14.67 9.77 0.74
C LYS A 84 -15.03 9.58 2.20
N GLU A 85 -15.80 8.54 2.53
CA GLU A 85 -16.14 8.21 3.91
C GLU A 85 -14.88 7.88 4.72
N ILE A 86 -13.96 7.10 4.13
CA ILE A 86 -12.71 6.69 4.78
C ILE A 86 -11.76 7.89 4.98
N VAL A 87 -11.51 8.69 3.94
CA VAL A 87 -10.60 9.86 4.02
C VAL A 87 -11.15 10.95 4.94
N GLY A 88 -12.46 11.00 5.11
CA GLY A 88 -13.15 11.98 5.93
C GLY A 88 -13.13 13.40 5.33
N LYS A 89 -13.82 14.32 6.01
CA LYS A 89 -14.06 15.68 5.49
C LYS A 89 -12.83 16.60 5.48
N ASN A 90 -11.84 16.32 6.32
CA ASN A 90 -10.68 17.19 6.56
C ASN A 90 -9.33 16.52 6.19
N ASN A 91 -9.33 15.61 5.21
CA ASN A 91 -8.15 14.82 4.86
C ASN A 91 -7.53 14.16 6.10
N ASP A 92 -8.31 13.37 6.81
CA ASP A 92 -7.83 12.74 8.05
C ASP A 92 -6.60 11.87 7.73
N PRO A 93 -5.43 12.11 8.38
CA PRO A 93 -4.22 11.33 8.13
C PRO A 93 -4.43 9.83 8.30
N GLN A 94 -5.24 9.43 9.28
CA GLN A 94 -5.54 8.02 9.53
C GLN A 94 -6.41 7.45 8.41
N GLY A 95 -7.50 8.12 8.05
CA GLY A 95 -8.33 7.75 6.90
C GLY A 95 -7.53 7.59 5.60
N ILE A 96 -6.62 8.52 5.30
CA ILE A 96 -5.76 8.39 4.11
C ILE A 96 -4.82 7.19 4.21
N SER A 97 -4.23 6.95 5.38
CA SER A 97 -3.41 5.75 5.63
C SER A 97 -4.20 4.46 5.42
N ASP A 98 -5.45 4.42 5.90
CA ASP A 98 -6.32 3.25 5.74
C ASP A 98 -6.69 3.03 4.27
N LEU A 99 -6.95 4.11 3.51
CA LEU A 99 -7.19 4.01 2.07
C LEU A 99 -5.96 3.47 1.31
N PHE A 100 -4.74 3.93 1.67
CA PHE A 100 -3.51 3.35 1.13
C PHE A 100 -3.41 1.85 1.42
N TRP A 101 -3.78 1.43 2.64
CA TRP A 101 -3.75 0.02 3.03
C TRP A 101 -4.73 -0.81 2.21
N ILE A 102 -5.96 -0.32 2.04
CA ILE A 102 -7.01 -0.99 1.27
C ILE A 102 -6.57 -1.17 -0.18
N LEU A 103 -6.06 -0.10 -0.81
CA LEU A 103 -5.58 -0.16 -2.19
C LEU A 103 -4.39 -1.11 -2.33
N ALA A 104 -3.44 -1.07 -1.37
CA ALA A 104 -2.30 -1.97 -1.39
C ALA A 104 -2.72 -3.43 -1.22
N MET A 105 -3.74 -3.74 -0.43
CA MET A 105 -4.25 -5.11 -0.24
C MET A 105 -5.27 -5.52 -1.32
N HIS A 106 -5.63 -4.63 -2.24
CA HIS A 106 -6.60 -4.93 -3.28
C HIS A 106 -6.06 -5.99 -4.25
N PRO A 107 -6.86 -6.99 -4.67
CA PRO A 107 -6.41 -8.01 -5.62
C PRO A 107 -5.88 -7.44 -6.93
N GLU A 108 -6.52 -6.39 -7.48
CA GLU A 108 -6.04 -5.71 -8.70
C GLU A 108 -4.63 -5.11 -8.53
N PHE A 109 -4.26 -4.71 -7.30
CA PHE A 109 -2.93 -4.20 -7.01
C PHE A 109 -1.92 -5.32 -6.80
N GLN A 110 -2.32 -6.37 -6.09
CA GLN A 110 -1.43 -7.50 -5.72
C GLN A 110 -1.15 -8.42 -6.91
N LEU A 111 -2.10 -8.56 -7.82
CA LEU A 111 -2.00 -9.45 -8.97
C LEU A 111 -1.72 -8.61 -10.21
N ILE A 112 -0.49 -8.65 -10.68
CA ILE A 112 -0.17 -8.21 -12.05
C ILE A 112 -0.83 -9.24 -12.98
N GLN A 113 -1.96 -8.88 -13.59
CA GLN A 113 -2.47 -9.57 -14.77
C GLN A 113 -1.79 -9.04 -16.02
#